data_AF-A0A3N5U6T9-F1
#
_entry.id   AF-A0A3N5U6T9-F1
#
_cell.length_a   1.000
_cell.length_b   1.000
_cell.length_c   1.000
_cell.angle_alpha   90.00
_cell.angle_beta   90.00
_cell.angle_gamma   90.00
#
_symmetry.space_group_name_H-M   'P 1'
#
loop_
_entity.id
_entity.type
_entity.pdbx_description
1 polymer ?
#
loop_
_entity_poly.entity_id
_entity_poly.type
_entity_poly.pdbx_seq_one_letter_code
_entity_poly.pdbx_strand_id
1 'polypeptide(L)'
;EAREDIYKKRHFAVYIPSMYGSYHEKKFDALGLAFRLESLINVLFEELIDKIDLTLITKATFFQIYDRLRLFDKALKLDGIYSFELERQLDFLLHSLEVKGFTFTQYLDIFKGFAQAVKNIINDYYNNVHERNLNRILSVAQTDVILPKYLPREPVIDPEKLKHRISEIFFRERITLSLGLQQLDLFLTRIFSVLFDQSEKLSKYRLRLLLNYDPHIAMTPIDEVRGKVSGIIYLGNKGLNMVKLKKYGLPIPPGFIISTEVFRCREIIDSYPPAEQNFKEQIAQNIMLLEKITGKRFGDPFNPLLLSVRSGSSISQPGMMDTFLNVGMNEKVAEGIAAKTGNSWFSWDNYRRFLQGYGMAFDIERDRFDALISEFKQKSGVPLKRNFTGAQMKELALLYKDLIRNTGIDIPEIPFDQLRVIINKVFDSWESSKAKAYRKIMGISDDWGTAVTIQVMVFGNISGKSGTGVFFTHNPRWSGDTLRLWGDFTLENQGEDVVSGLVKTLPISVFQQEIEKRETDITLETHFPDIYSALRKWANELVYEKGWSPQEVEFTFEGPSRDQLYLLQTRDMAMREHKKVLSFDF
;
A
#
# COMPACT_ATOMS: atom_id res chain seq x y z
N GLU A 1 -43.64 -20.78 36.06
CA GLU A 1 -44.62 -21.82 35.72
C GLU A 1 -44.79 -21.85 34.21
N ALA A 2 -45.11 -23.01 33.63
CA ALA A 2 -45.44 -23.11 32.21
C ALA A 2 -46.71 -22.29 31.95
N ARG A 3 -46.69 -21.49 30.88
CA ARG A 3 -47.82 -20.66 30.44
C ARG A 3 -48.22 -21.09 29.05
N GLU A 4 -49.46 -21.51 28.90
CA GLU A 4 -50.02 -21.94 27.62
C GLU A 4 -51.13 -20.99 27.21
N ASP A 5 -50.94 -20.30 26.08
CA ASP A 5 -51.98 -19.48 25.47
C ASP A 5 -52.46 -20.22 24.21
N ILE A 6 -53.44 -21.14 24.37
CA ILE A 6 -53.99 -21.97 23.29
C ILE A 6 -55.25 -21.32 22.71
N TYR A 7 -55.22 -21.04 21.40
CA TYR A 7 -56.33 -20.49 20.64
C TYR A 7 -56.93 -21.58 19.73
N LYS A 8 -58.26 -21.72 19.78
CA LYS A 8 -59.00 -22.62 18.89
C LYS A 8 -59.32 -21.89 17.59
N LYS A 9 -58.90 -22.40 16.43
CA LYS A 9 -59.40 -21.90 15.13
C LYS A 9 -60.90 -22.17 15.04
N ARG A 10 -61.69 -21.16 14.63
CA ARG A 10 -63.16 -21.27 14.44
C ARG A 10 -63.60 -22.10 13.22
N HIS A 11 -62.69 -22.77 12.49
CA HIS A 11 -63.06 -23.54 11.29
C HIS A 11 -62.99 -25.05 11.54
N PHE A 12 -64.17 -25.67 11.51
CA PHE A 12 -64.38 -27.12 11.46
C PHE A 12 -64.13 -27.63 10.04
N ALA A 13 -62.88 -27.98 9.74
CA ALA A 13 -62.64 -29.02 8.73
C ALA A 13 -62.84 -30.36 9.47
N VAL A 14 -64.03 -30.93 9.26
CA VAL A 14 -64.46 -32.31 9.54
C VAL A 14 -63.41 -33.15 10.32
N TYR A 15 -63.61 -33.22 11.65
CA TYR A 15 -62.96 -34.14 12.61
C TYR A 15 -61.47 -33.98 12.96
N ILE A 16 -60.77 -32.87 12.66
CA ILE A 16 -59.47 -32.56 13.29
C ILE A 16 -59.49 -31.16 13.94
N PRO A 17 -59.45 -31.04 15.28
CA PRO A 17 -59.36 -29.73 15.93
C PRO A 17 -58.02 -29.06 15.61
N SER A 18 -58.03 -28.00 14.80
CA SER A 18 -56.84 -27.19 14.55
C SER A 18 -56.67 -26.18 15.68
N MET A 19 -55.72 -26.45 16.59
CA MET A 19 -55.31 -25.53 17.65
C MET A 19 -54.01 -24.83 17.25
N TYR A 20 -53.88 -23.55 17.58
CA TYR A 20 -52.62 -22.83 17.51
C TYR A 20 -52.44 -22.06 18.82
N GLY A 21 -51.23 -22.01 19.34
CA GLY A 21 -50.99 -21.38 20.62
C GLY A 21 -49.51 -21.15 20.86
N SER A 22 -49.20 -20.36 21.88
CA SER A 22 -47.85 -20.18 22.36
C SER A 22 -47.69 -20.91 23.69
N TYR A 23 -46.67 -21.75 23.76
CA TYR A 23 -46.22 -22.40 24.99
C TYR A 23 -44.97 -21.67 25.45
N HIS A 24 -45.01 -21.13 26.68
CA HIS A 24 -43.89 -20.44 27.30
C HIS A 24 -43.50 -21.14 28.59
N GLU A 25 -42.25 -21.56 28.66
CA GLU A 25 -41.66 -22.09 29.88
C GLU A 25 -40.22 -21.64 29.90
N LYS A 26 -39.77 -21.09 31.03
CA LYS A 26 -38.42 -20.51 31.16
C LYS A 26 -37.32 -21.41 30.61
N LYS A 27 -37.42 -22.73 30.81
CA LYS A 27 -36.43 -23.71 30.32
C LYS A 27 -36.40 -23.78 28.80
N PHE A 28 -37.56 -23.88 28.14
CA PHE A 28 -37.65 -23.96 26.68
C PHE A 28 -37.40 -22.61 26.01
N ASP A 29 -37.85 -21.50 26.63
CA ASP A 29 -37.54 -20.15 26.16
C ASP A 29 -36.03 -19.87 26.24
N ALA A 30 -35.37 -20.30 27.32
CA ALA A 30 -33.91 -20.20 27.45
C ALA A 30 -33.17 -21.06 26.44
N LEU A 31 -33.62 -22.30 26.22
CA LEU A 31 -33.06 -23.19 25.19
C LEU A 31 -33.23 -22.60 23.78
N GLY A 32 -34.41 -22.05 23.46
CA GLY A 32 -34.66 -21.39 22.19
C GLY A 32 -33.88 -20.09 22.02
N LEU A 33 -33.56 -19.38 23.10
CA LEU A 33 -32.62 -18.24 23.05
C LEU A 33 -31.19 -18.72 22.80
N ALA A 34 -30.73 -19.79 23.46
CA ALA A 34 -29.40 -20.36 23.27
C ALA A 34 -29.15 -20.74 21.80
N PHE A 35 -30.05 -21.52 21.19
CA PHE A 35 -29.90 -21.90 19.77
C PHE A 35 -29.88 -20.71 18.81
N ARG A 36 -30.65 -19.64 19.10
CA ARG A 36 -30.61 -18.40 18.29
C ARG A 36 -29.28 -17.67 18.44
N LEU A 37 -28.72 -17.64 19.65
CA LEU A 37 -27.41 -17.04 19.90
C LEU A 37 -26.29 -17.85 19.24
N GLU A 38 -26.32 -19.18 19.32
CA GLU A 38 -25.37 -20.07 18.65
C GLU A 38 -25.41 -19.87 17.13
N SER A 39 -26.61 -19.81 16.54
CA SER A 39 -26.77 -19.54 15.11
C SER A 39 -26.21 -18.16 14.72
N LEU A 40 -26.43 -17.13 15.54
CA LEU A 40 -25.85 -15.81 15.30
C LEU A 40 -24.31 -15.84 15.39
N ILE A 41 -23.77 -16.54 16.38
CA ILE A 41 -22.32 -16.68 16.55
C ILE A 41 -21.69 -17.41 15.36
N ASN A 42 -22.33 -18.45 14.82
CA ASN A 42 -21.84 -19.14 13.63
C ASN A 42 -21.76 -18.21 12.41
N VAL A 43 -22.75 -17.33 12.21
CA VAL A 43 -22.69 -16.28 11.17
C VAL A 43 -21.53 -15.31 11.41
N LEU A 44 -21.31 -14.88 12.66
CA LEU A 44 -20.19 -14.02 13.01
C LEU A 44 -18.82 -14.70 12.79
N PHE A 45 -18.71 -16.01 12.99
CA PHE A 45 -17.51 -16.77 12.67
C PHE A 45 -17.25 -16.85 11.17
N GLU A 46 -18.28 -17.01 10.35
CA GLU A 46 -18.17 -16.95 8.89
C GLU A 46 -17.63 -15.58 8.45
N GLU A 47 -18.23 -14.48 8.94
CA GLU A 47 -17.74 -13.13 8.64
C GLU A 47 -16.29 -12.90 9.12
N LEU A 48 -15.90 -13.50 10.24
CA LEU A 48 -14.56 -13.37 10.81
C LEU A 48 -13.50 -14.11 9.98
N ILE A 49 -13.87 -15.25 9.38
CA ILE A 49 -13.05 -15.96 8.40
C ILE A 49 -12.95 -15.15 7.10
N ASP A 50 -14.05 -14.61 6.60
CA ASP A 50 -14.05 -13.89 5.31
C ASP A 50 -13.31 -12.55 5.37
N LYS A 51 -13.05 -12.02 6.58
CA LYS A 51 -12.23 -10.82 6.81
C LYS A 51 -10.72 -11.05 6.71
N ILE A 52 -10.24 -12.30 6.66
CA ILE A 52 -8.81 -12.58 6.49
C ILE A 52 -8.50 -12.93 5.03
N ASP A 53 -7.49 -12.27 4.46
CA ASP A 53 -6.96 -12.65 3.17
C ASP A 53 -6.13 -13.94 3.31
N LEU A 54 -6.74 -15.07 2.93
CA LEU A 54 -6.08 -16.38 2.86
C LEU A 54 -5.53 -16.70 1.47
N THR A 55 -5.53 -15.76 0.52
CA THR A 55 -4.88 -15.99 -0.79
C THR A 55 -3.36 -16.09 -0.67
N LEU A 56 -2.80 -15.44 0.36
CA LEU A 56 -1.37 -15.38 0.66
C LEU A 56 -1.14 -15.53 2.18
N ILE A 57 -0.50 -16.63 2.59
CA ILE A 57 -0.13 -16.81 3.99
C ILE A 57 1.33 -16.42 4.19
N THR A 58 1.55 -15.35 4.94
CA THR A 58 2.86 -14.91 5.44
C THR A 58 2.91 -15.04 6.97
N LYS A 59 4.03 -14.67 7.59
CA LYS A 59 4.13 -14.62 9.05
C LYS A 59 3.09 -13.69 9.67
N ALA A 60 2.78 -12.57 9.02
CA ALA A 60 1.74 -11.65 9.48
C ALA A 60 0.33 -12.27 9.41
N THR A 61 0.07 -13.10 8.41
CA THR A 61 -1.19 -13.86 8.30
C THR A 61 -1.32 -14.89 9.43
N PHE A 62 -0.23 -15.54 9.86
CA PHE A 62 -0.29 -16.50 10.98
C PHE A 62 -0.69 -15.86 12.32
N PHE A 63 -0.26 -14.63 12.63
CA PHE A 63 -0.76 -13.90 13.80
C PHE A 63 -2.28 -13.74 13.75
N GLN A 64 -2.79 -13.36 12.58
CA GLN A 64 -4.23 -13.20 12.37
C GLN A 64 -4.99 -14.53 12.48
N ILE A 65 -4.42 -15.62 11.94
CA ILE A 65 -5.00 -16.96 12.05
C ILE A 65 -5.05 -17.38 13.53
N TYR A 66 -3.96 -17.20 14.28
CA TYR A 66 -3.89 -17.54 15.70
C TYR A 66 -4.98 -16.83 16.52
N ASP A 67 -5.15 -15.51 16.33
CA ASP A 67 -6.16 -14.73 17.05
C ASP A 67 -7.59 -15.28 16.85
N ARG A 68 -7.87 -15.81 15.66
CA ARG A 68 -9.17 -16.36 15.26
C ARG A 68 -9.35 -17.78 15.78
N LEU A 69 -8.34 -18.64 15.67
CA LEU A 69 -8.37 -20.00 16.22
C LEU A 69 -8.59 -20.00 17.74
N ARG A 70 -8.06 -19.01 18.47
CA ARG A 70 -8.34 -18.84 19.91
C ARG A 70 -9.82 -18.58 20.20
N LEU A 71 -10.52 -17.86 19.31
CA LEU A 71 -11.96 -17.62 19.45
C LEU A 71 -12.77 -18.90 19.19
N PHE A 72 -12.35 -19.71 18.22
CA PHE A 72 -12.95 -21.02 17.96
C PHE A 72 -12.77 -21.98 19.14
N ASP A 73 -11.55 -22.09 19.70
CA ASP A 73 -11.31 -22.90 20.90
C ASP A 73 -12.19 -22.45 22.08
N LYS A 74 -12.33 -21.14 22.29
CA LYS A 74 -13.24 -20.61 23.30
C LYS A 74 -14.70 -20.99 23.04
N ALA A 75 -15.15 -20.94 21.79
CA ALA A 75 -16.51 -21.32 21.41
C ALA A 75 -16.77 -22.82 21.65
N LEU A 76 -15.84 -23.70 21.25
CA LEU A 76 -15.94 -25.13 21.50
C LEU A 76 -16.03 -25.44 23.00
N LYS A 77 -15.22 -24.78 23.83
CA LYS A 77 -15.27 -24.93 25.30
C LYS A 77 -16.61 -24.50 25.89
N LEU A 78 -17.22 -23.43 25.34
CA LEU A 78 -18.57 -23.00 25.75
C LEU A 78 -19.65 -23.99 25.33
N ASP A 79 -19.45 -24.70 24.22
CA ASP A 79 -20.30 -25.81 23.75
C ASP A 79 -20.04 -27.13 24.51
N GLY A 80 -19.13 -27.11 25.50
CA GLY A 80 -18.75 -28.28 26.30
C GLY A 80 -17.77 -29.24 25.61
N ILE A 81 -17.15 -28.81 24.52
CA ILE A 81 -16.16 -29.56 23.75
C ILE A 81 -14.76 -29.13 24.19
N TYR A 82 -14.05 -30.03 24.86
CA TYR A 82 -12.67 -29.83 25.30
C TYR A 82 -11.72 -30.74 24.50
N SER A 83 -10.63 -30.16 23.96
CA SER A 83 -9.57 -30.92 23.29
C SER A 83 -8.20 -30.38 23.69
N PHE A 84 -7.44 -31.23 24.38
CA PHE A 84 -6.05 -30.92 24.75
C PHE A 84 -5.13 -30.87 23.52
N GLU A 85 -5.44 -31.65 22.48
CA GLU A 85 -4.70 -31.61 21.23
C GLU A 85 -4.84 -30.25 20.54
N LEU A 86 -6.05 -29.68 20.50
CA LEU A 86 -6.31 -28.37 19.91
C LEU A 86 -5.55 -27.28 20.67
N GLU A 87 -5.62 -27.29 22.00
CA GLU A 87 -4.86 -26.37 22.87
C GLU A 87 -3.35 -26.47 22.62
N ARG A 88 -2.81 -27.68 22.54
CA ARG A 88 -1.39 -27.89 22.24
C ARG A 88 -0.98 -27.32 20.89
N GLN A 89 -1.83 -27.42 19.86
CA GLN A 89 -1.53 -26.81 18.55
C GLN A 89 -1.61 -25.28 18.59
N LEU A 90 -2.53 -24.72 19.37
CA LEU A 90 -2.56 -23.26 19.63
C LEU A 90 -1.28 -22.80 20.31
N ASP A 91 -0.78 -23.54 21.30
CA ASP A 91 0.48 -23.23 21.97
C ASP A 91 1.69 -23.33 21.04
N PHE A 92 1.75 -24.39 20.20
CA PHE A 92 2.79 -24.49 19.17
C PHE A 92 2.74 -23.30 18.21
N LEU A 93 1.56 -22.91 17.74
CA LEU A 93 1.42 -21.77 16.85
C LEU A 93 1.85 -20.47 17.54
N LEU A 94 1.39 -20.20 18.76
CA LEU A 94 1.76 -19.01 19.52
C LEU A 94 3.28 -18.88 19.65
N HIS A 95 3.95 -19.91 20.16
CA HIS A 95 5.39 -19.88 20.36
C HIS A 95 6.17 -19.84 19.04
N SER A 96 5.67 -20.50 17.98
CA SER A 96 6.33 -20.46 16.66
C SER A 96 6.44 -19.05 16.07
N LEU A 97 5.49 -18.16 16.41
CA LEU A 97 5.47 -16.77 15.94
C LEU A 97 6.62 -15.94 16.54
N GLU A 98 7.07 -16.28 17.73
CA GLU A 98 8.17 -15.60 18.44
C GLU A 98 9.55 -16.16 18.05
N VAL A 99 9.60 -17.42 17.63
CA VAL A 99 10.84 -18.12 17.27
C VAL A 99 11.43 -17.59 15.96
N LYS A 100 12.72 -17.22 16.00
CA LYS A 100 13.49 -16.85 14.80
C LYS A 100 13.90 -18.12 14.04
N GLY A 101 13.82 -18.07 12.71
CA GLY A 101 14.21 -19.18 11.86
C GLY A 101 13.19 -20.32 11.79
N PHE A 102 12.00 -20.16 12.37
CA PHE A 102 10.91 -21.11 12.21
C PHE A 102 10.52 -21.21 10.73
N THR A 103 10.47 -22.43 10.22
CA THR A 103 10.33 -22.70 8.77
C THR A 103 8.88 -22.90 8.37
N PHE A 104 8.62 -22.69 7.07
CA PHE A 104 7.29 -22.85 6.51
C PHE A 104 6.76 -24.29 6.66
N THR A 105 7.62 -25.29 6.50
CA THR A 105 7.24 -26.71 6.65
C THR A 105 6.87 -27.06 8.09
N GLN A 106 7.45 -26.40 9.09
CA GLN A 106 7.05 -26.60 10.48
C GLN A 106 5.68 -25.99 10.77
N TYR A 107 5.33 -24.85 10.16
CA TYR A 107 3.94 -24.34 10.22
C TYR A 107 2.98 -25.35 9.60
N LEU A 108 3.34 -25.92 8.44
CA LEU A 108 2.52 -26.95 7.80
C LEU A 108 2.24 -28.14 8.75
N ASP A 109 3.23 -28.59 9.53
CA ASP A 109 3.04 -29.67 10.50
C ASP A 109 2.11 -29.28 11.67
N ILE A 110 2.17 -28.04 12.16
CA ILE A 110 1.21 -27.52 13.15
C ILE A 110 -0.22 -27.59 12.57
N PHE A 111 -0.43 -27.16 11.33
CA PHE A 111 -1.75 -27.18 10.70
C PHE A 111 -2.26 -28.60 10.37
N LYS A 112 -1.38 -29.57 10.08
CA LYS A 112 -1.76 -31.00 10.08
C LYS A 112 -2.24 -31.44 11.45
N GLY A 113 -1.57 -30.99 12.51
CA GLY A 113 -1.96 -31.24 13.90
C GLY A 113 -3.35 -30.69 14.22
N PHE A 114 -3.66 -29.47 13.77
CA PHE A 114 -5.00 -28.87 13.92
C PHE A 114 -6.07 -29.71 13.22
N ALA A 115 -5.85 -30.09 11.96
CA ALA A 115 -6.80 -30.93 11.21
C ALA A 115 -7.06 -32.28 11.91
N GLN A 116 -6.01 -32.90 12.46
CA GLN A 116 -6.17 -34.13 13.23
C GLN A 116 -6.93 -33.92 14.54
N ALA A 117 -6.71 -32.81 15.24
CA ALA A 117 -7.43 -32.48 16.46
C ALA A 117 -8.94 -32.31 16.19
N VAL A 118 -9.31 -31.59 15.13
CA VAL A 118 -10.72 -31.42 14.73
C VAL A 118 -11.36 -32.76 14.34
N LYS A 119 -10.64 -33.61 13.60
CA LYS A 119 -11.12 -34.96 13.29
C LYS A 119 -11.39 -35.78 14.54
N ASN A 120 -10.53 -35.70 15.56
CA ASN A 120 -10.72 -36.39 16.82
C ASN A 120 -11.92 -35.83 17.59
N ILE A 121 -12.09 -34.50 17.65
CA ILE A 121 -13.26 -33.85 18.25
C ILE A 121 -14.56 -34.37 17.62
N ILE A 122 -14.62 -34.43 16.28
CA ILE A 122 -15.79 -34.95 15.57
C ILE A 122 -16.05 -36.42 15.96
N ASN A 123 -14.99 -37.23 16.04
CA ASN A 123 -15.16 -38.63 16.41
C ASN A 123 -15.62 -38.80 17.87
N ASP A 124 -15.01 -38.10 18.81
CA ASP A 124 -15.23 -38.32 20.25
C ASP A 124 -16.56 -37.73 20.73
N TYR A 125 -16.95 -36.56 20.23
CA TYR A 125 -18.16 -35.86 20.68
C TYR A 125 -19.40 -36.17 19.84
N TYR A 126 -19.24 -36.62 18.60
CA TYR A 126 -20.37 -36.84 17.69
C TYR A 126 -20.46 -38.29 17.20
N ASN A 127 -19.42 -38.82 16.56
CA ASN A 127 -19.51 -40.14 15.93
C ASN A 127 -19.67 -41.24 16.98
N ASN A 128 -18.72 -41.36 17.91
CA ASN A 128 -18.69 -42.42 18.92
C ASN A 128 -19.92 -42.39 19.85
N VAL A 129 -20.45 -41.20 20.15
CA VAL A 129 -21.63 -41.02 21.02
C VAL A 129 -22.90 -41.56 20.35
N HIS A 130 -23.07 -41.34 19.04
CA HIS A 130 -24.32 -41.66 18.35
C HIS A 130 -24.26 -42.92 17.51
N GLU A 131 -23.10 -43.37 17.03
CA GLU A 131 -22.94 -44.47 16.08
C GLU A 131 -23.59 -45.77 16.53
N ARG A 132 -23.33 -46.20 17.77
CA ARG A 132 -23.90 -47.44 18.30
C ARG A 132 -25.43 -47.38 18.37
N ASN A 133 -25.97 -46.24 18.80
CA ASN A 133 -27.42 -46.04 18.92
C ASN A 133 -28.07 -45.97 17.55
N LEU A 134 -27.44 -45.25 16.61
CA LEU A 134 -27.91 -45.10 15.25
C LEU A 134 -27.94 -46.45 14.52
N ASN A 135 -26.87 -47.24 14.62
CA ASN A 135 -26.81 -48.58 14.03
C ASN A 135 -27.90 -49.52 14.59
N ARG A 136 -28.20 -49.42 15.88
CA ARG A 136 -29.31 -50.17 16.51
C ARG A 136 -30.69 -49.71 16.06
N ILE A 137 -30.88 -48.41 15.85
CA ILE A 137 -32.14 -47.86 15.34
C ILE A 137 -32.32 -48.29 13.88
N LEU A 138 -31.28 -48.16 13.05
CA LEU A 138 -31.31 -48.50 11.64
C LEU A 138 -31.47 -50.00 11.36
N SER A 139 -31.16 -50.88 12.31
CA SER A 139 -31.40 -52.32 12.15
C SER A 139 -32.86 -52.72 12.39
N VAL A 140 -33.67 -51.86 13.03
CA VAL A 140 -35.07 -52.14 13.40
C VAL A 140 -36.06 -51.20 12.71
N ALA A 141 -35.61 -50.00 12.32
CA ALA A 141 -36.44 -49.00 11.68
C ALA A 141 -36.93 -49.44 10.29
N GLN A 142 -38.25 -49.32 10.07
CA GLN A 142 -38.86 -49.51 8.75
C GLN A 142 -38.65 -48.26 7.88
N THR A 143 -38.57 -48.43 6.56
CA THR A 143 -38.19 -47.35 5.63
C THR A 143 -39.24 -46.23 5.53
N ASP A 144 -40.49 -46.54 5.84
CA ASP A 144 -41.64 -45.62 5.86
C ASP A 144 -41.59 -44.59 7.00
N VAL A 145 -40.85 -44.88 8.08
CA VAL A 145 -40.69 -43.98 9.23
C VAL A 145 -39.49 -43.03 9.07
N ILE A 146 -38.66 -43.23 8.04
CA ILE A 146 -37.46 -42.43 7.77
C ILE A 146 -37.86 -41.16 7.01
N LEU A 147 -37.41 -40.00 7.50
CA LEU A 147 -37.73 -38.72 6.84
C LEU A 147 -37.20 -38.69 5.39
N PRO A 148 -37.95 -38.09 4.44
CA PRO A 148 -37.57 -38.05 3.03
C PRO A 148 -36.17 -37.49 2.76
N LYS A 149 -35.68 -36.58 3.60
CA LYS A 149 -34.35 -35.97 3.47
C LYS A 149 -33.20 -36.98 3.58
N TYR A 150 -33.40 -38.11 4.28
CA TYR A 150 -32.40 -39.17 4.41
C TYR A 150 -32.52 -40.23 3.31
N LEU A 151 -33.64 -40.25 2.59
CA LEU A 151 -33.89 -41.22 1.53
C LEU A 151 -33.25 -40.75 0.20
N PRO A 152 -32.73 -41.68 -0.61
CA PRO A 152 -32.19 -41.38 -1.93
C PRO A 152 -33.31 -41.00 -2.91
N ARG A 153 -32.99 -40.17 -3.91
CA ARG A 153 -33.96 -39.78 -4.97
C ARG A 153 -34.26 -40.91 -5.95
N GLU A 154 -33.36 -41.89 -6.04
CA GLU A 154 -33.51 -43.11 -6.82
C GLU A 154 -33.57 -44.32 -5.87
N PRO A 155 -34.31 -45.38 -6.21
CA PRO A 155 -34.40 -46.57 -5.36
C PRO A 155 -33.02 -47.23 -5.21
N VAL A 156 -32.49 -47.23 -3.99
CA VAL A 156 -31.21 -47.90 -3.66
C VAL A 156 -31.46 -49.38 -3.47
N ILE A 157 -30.74 -50.20 -4.24
CA ILE A 157 -30.84 -51.67 -4.25
C ILE A 157 -30.12 -52.31 -3.04
N ASP A 158 -29.24 -51.57 -2.37
CA ASP A 158 -28.35 -52.06 -1.31
C ASP A 158 -28.69 -51.45 0.08
N PRO A 159 -29.20 -52.25 1.04
CA PRO A 159 -29.52 -51.81 2.39
C PRO A 159 -28.34 -51.19 3.16
N GLU A 160 -27.11 -51.64 2.91
CA GLU A 160 -25.92 -51.09 3.59
C GLU A 160 -25.57 -49.70 3.07
N LYS A 161 -25.74 -49.45 1.77
CA LYS A 161 -25.59 -48.10 1.20
C LYS A 161 -26.62 -47.12 1.75
N LEU A 162 -27.84 -47.59 2.00
CA LEU A 162 -28.89 -46.77 2.61
C LEU A 162 -28.52 -46.39 4.06
N LYS A 163 -28.07 -47.36 4.87
CA LYS A 163 -27.59 -47.09 6.24
C LYS A 163 -26.43 -46.10 6.25
N HIS A 164 -25.42 -46.30 5.39
CA HIS A 164 -24.28 -45.39 5.29
C HIS A 164 -24.73 -43.96 4.97
N ARG A 165 -25.63 -43.78 4.00
CA ARG A 165 -26.18 -42.47 3.64
C ARG A 165 -26.91 -41.81 4.81
N ILE A 166 -27.76 -42.56 5.51
CA ILE A 166 -28.50 -42.02 6.66
C ILE A 166 -27.52 -41.58 7.74
N SER A 167 -26.53 -42.42 8.06
CA SER A 167 -25.47 -42.09 9.02
C SER A 167 -24.69 -40.85 8.64
N GLU A 168 -24.26 -40.74 7.38
CA GLU A 168 -23.53 -39.57 6.88
C GLU A 168 -24.33 -38.28 7.03
N ILE A 169 -25.59 -38.25 6.58
CA ILE A 169 -26.46 -37.07 6.67
C ILE A 169 -26.73 -36.75 8.15
N PHE A 170 -26.99 -37.75 8.99
CA PHE A 170 -27.22 -37.55 10.42
C PHE A 170 -26.01 -36.92 11.12
N PHE A 171 -24.81 -37.49 10.95
CA PHE A 171 -23.60 -36.96 11.56
C PHE A 171 -23.27 -35.56 11.05
N ARG A 172 -23.44 -35.31 9.74
CA ARG A 172 -23.27 -33.99 9.16
C ARG A 172 -24.21 -32.95 9.78
N GLU A 173 -25.49 -33.27 9.94
CA GLU A 173 -26.44 -32.38 10.61
C GLU A 173 -26.06 -32.11 12.07
N ARG A 174 -25.58 -33.13 12.79
CA ARG A 174 -25.11 -32.95 14.17
C ARG A 174 -23.91 -32.01 14.26
N ILE A 175 -22.96 -32.12 13.34
CA ILE A 175 -21.79 -31.24 13.27
C ILE A 175 -22.19 -29.81 12.90
N THR A 176 -23.11 -29.63 11.93
CA THR A 176 -23.60 -28.30 11.52
C THR A 176 -24.32 -27.56 12.63
N LEU A 177 -24.94 -28.26 13.58
CA LEU A 177 -25.60 -27.66 14.74
C LEU A 177 -24.62 -27.27 15.87
N SER A 178 -23.36 -27.70 15.81
CA SER A 178 -22.35 -27.33 16.80
C SER A 178 -21.95 -25.86 16.69
N LEU A 179 -21.55 -25.27 17.81
CA LEU A 179 -21.04 -23.91 17.84
C LEU A 179 -19.62 -23.85 17.22
N GLY A 180 -19.52 -23.30 16.01
CA GLY A 180 -18.27 -22.96 15.34
C GLY A 180 -17.45 -24.13 14.78
N LEU A 181 -17.81 -25.39 15.03
CA LEU A 181 -17.02 -26.56 14.60
C LEU A 181 -16.92 -26.69 13.08
N GLN A 182 -18.03 -26.50 12.37
CA GLN A 182 -18.05 -26.54 10.90
C GLN A 182 -17.21 -25.40 10.31
N GLN A 183 -17.34 -24.19 10.86
CA GLN A 183 -16.59 -23.01 10.42
C GLN A 183 -15.08 -23.19 10.69
N LEU A 184 -14.71 -23.78 11.84
CA LEU A 184 -13.33 -24.12 12.17
C LEU A 184 -12.72 -25.12 11.16
N ASP A 185 -13.44 -26.19 10.84
CA ASP A 185 -12.99 -27.20 9.87
C ASP A 185 -12.77 -26.59 8.46
N LEU A 186 -13.72 -25.76 8.01
CA LEU A 186 -13.60 -25.03 6.76
C LEU A 186 -12.41 -24.06 6.77
N PHE A 187 -12.20 -23.35 7.88
CA PHE A 187 -11.10 -22.41 8.03
C PHE A 187 -9.74 -23.12 7.96
N LEU A 188 -9.58 -24.20 8.72
CA LEU A 188 -8.35 -25.01 8.72
C LEU A 188 -8.10 -25.65 7.36
N THR A 189 -9.15 -26.13 6.69
CA THR A 189 -9.04 -26.71 5.34
C THR A 189 -8.55 -25.68 4.33
N ARG A 190 -9.11 -24.45 4.35
CA ARG A 190 -8.65 -23.34 3.51
C ARG A 190 -7.18 -23.01 3.78
N ILE A 191 -6.80 -22.85 5.05
CA ILE A 191 -5.42 -22.58 5.45
C ILE A 191 -4.48 -23.68 4.96
N PHE A 192 -4.81 -24.94 5.25
CA PHE A 192 -3.98 -26.08 4.89
C PHE A 192 -3.79 -26.19 3.38
N SER A 193 -4.85 -25.99 2.59
CA SER A 193 -4.78 -25.98 1.13
C SER A 193 -3.80 -24.93 0.60
N VAL A 194 -3.84 -23.72 1.17
CA VAL A 194 -2.97 -22.61 0.74
C VAL A 194 -1.53 -22.86 1.17
N LEU A 195 -1.31 -23.33 2.40
CA LEU A 195 0.02 -23.71 2.87
C LEU A 195 0.63 -24.82 2.00
N PHE A 196 -0.16 -25.86 1.69
CA PHE A 196 0.28 -26.94 0.83
C PHE A 196 0.65 -26.41 -0.57
N ASP A 197 -0.21 -25.61 -1.18
CA ASP A 197 0.03 -24.99 -2.50
C ASP A 197 1.32 -24.13 -2.52
N GLN A 198 1.51 -23.29 -1.50
CA GLN A 198 2.73 -22.50 -1.33
C GLN A 198 3.97 -23.40 -1.21
N SER A 199 3.88 -24.48 -0.43
CA SER A 199 4.99 -25.40 -0.20
C SER A 199 5.41 -26.18 -1.45
N GLU A 200 4.45 -26.50 -2.33
CA GLU A 200 4.70 -27.21 -3.59
C GLU A 200 5.26 -26.27 -4.68
N LYS A 201 4.77 -25.03 -4.74
CA LYS A 201 5.17 -24.07 -5.79
C LYS A 201 6.46 -23.32 -5.51
N LEU A 202 6.89 -23.23 -4.25
CA LEU A 202 8.01 -22.37 -3.86
C LEU A 202 9.19 -23.17 -3.30
N SER A 203 10.41 -22.75 -3.66
CA SER A 203 11.62 -23.31 -3.08
C SER A 203 11.76 -22.96 -1.59
N LYS A 204 12.57 -23.72 -0.83
CA LYS A 204 12.84 -23.44 0.59
C LYS A 204 13.31 -22.01 0.86
N TYR A 205 14.13 -21.47 -0.05
CA TYR A 205 14.61 -20.10 0.03
C TYR A 205 13.47 -19.09 -0.16
N ARG A 206 12.61 -19.28 -1.17
CA ARG A 206 11.46 -18.40 -1.43
C ARG A 206 10.41 -18.47 -0.34
N LEU A 207 10.16 -19.64 0.24
CA LEU A 207 9.29 -19.79 1.41
C LEU A 207 9.82 -18.99 2.61
N ARG A 208 11.14 -18.94 2.81
CA ARG A 208 11.76 -18.12 3.85
C ARG A 208 11.57 -16.62 3.57
N LEU A 209 11.75 -16.18 2.34
CA LEU A 209 11.47 -14.78 1.95
C LEU A 209 9.99 -14.44 2.18
N LEU A 210 9.09 -15.36 1.85
CA LEU A 210 7.66 -15.16 2.02
C LEU A 210 7.24 -15.02 3.50
N LEU A 211 7.90 -15.76 4.39
CA LEU A 211 7.70 -15.59 5.84
C LEU A 211 8.28 -14.28 6.38
N ASN A 212 9.28 -13.70 5.70
CA ASN A 212 9.81 -12.39 6.07
C ASN A 212 8.89 -11.26 5.58
N TYR A 213 8.21 -11.45 4.44
CA TYR A 213 7.32 -10.46 3.86
C TYR A 213 6.09 -10.20 4.74
N ASP A 214 5.95 -8.96 5.19
CA ASP A 214 4.75 -8.47 5.87
C ASP A 214 3.98 -7.46 5.00
N PRO A 215 2.85 -7.88 4.38
CA PRO A 215 1.99 -7.00 3.60
C PRO A 215 1.51 -5.75 4.37
N HIS A 216 1.36 -5.81 5.70
CA HIS A 216 0.81 -4.70 6.49
C HIS A 216 1.77 -3.53 6.64
N ILE A 217 3.06 -3.76 6.40
CA ILE A 217 4.10 -2.73 6.46
C ILE A 217 4.71 -2.42 5.08
N ALA A 218 4.17 -3.01 4.01
CA ALA A 218 4.63 -2.81 2.64
C ALA A 218 4.49 -1.35 2.19
N MET A 219 3.47 -0.64 2.69
CA MET A 219 3.27 0.77 2.39
C MET A 219 2.53 1.53 3.49
N THR A 220 2.70 2.85 3.51
CA THR A 220 2.01 3.74 4.43
C THR A 220 1.66 5.08 3.76
N PRO A 221 0.49 5.67 4.05
CA PRO A 221 0.21 7.06 3.68
C PRO A 221 1.19 8.03 4.36
N ILE A 222 1.45 9.17 3.71
CA ILE A 222 2.21 10.28 4.31
C ILE A 222 1.38 10.99 5.39
N ASP A 223 0.06 11.08 5.19
CA ASP A 223 -0.86 11.83 6.07
C ASP A 223 -1.10 11.13 7.41
N GLU A 224 -1.15 9.79 7.43
CA GLU A 224 -1.41 9.00 8.62
C GLU A 224 -0.55 7.73 8.60
N VAL A 225 0.61 7.81 9.27
CA VAL A 225 1.53 6.66 9.30
C VAL A 225 0.95 5.53 10.13
N ARG A 226 0.79 4.36 9.51
CA ARG A 226 0.36 3.14 10.19
C ARG A 226 1.46 2.71 11.17
N GLY A 227 1.11 2.58 12.45
CA GLY A 227 2.06 2.58 13.58
C GLY A 227 3.24 1.59 13.54
N LYS A 228 3.17 0.50 12.76
CA LYS A 228 4.30 -0.44 12.60
C LYS A 228 5.35 0.02 11.57
N VAL A 229 4.97 0.90 10.63
CA VAL A 229 5.86 1.42 9.56
C VAL A 229 6.46 2.76 9.97
N SER A 230 6.98 2.85 11.19
CA SER A 230 7.62 4.06 11.69
C SER A 230 9.14 3.87 11.74
N GLY A 231 9.88 4.71 11.03
CA GLY A 231 11.33 4.78 11.17
C GLY A 231 12.08 4.94 9.85
N ILE A 232 13.32 5.42 9.97
CA ILE A 232 14.18 5.71 8.83
C ILE A 232 14.48 4.48 7.98
N ILE A 233 14.55 3.30 8.61
CA ILE A 233 14.83 2.03 7.93
C ILE A 233 13.72 1.69 6.93
N TYR A 234 12.45 1.90 7.30
CA TYR A 234 11.32 1.56 6.44
C TYR A 234 11.01 2.66 5.42
N LEU A 235 11.03 3.92 5.85
CA LEU A 235 10.56 5.05 5.05
C LEU A 235 11.66 5.74 4.25
N GLY A 236 12.92 5.39 4.51
CA GLY A 236 14.06 6.18 4.07
C GLY A 236 14.11 7.56 4.73
N ASN A 237 15.19 8.31 4.47
CA ASN A 237 15.36 9.65 5.05
C ASN A 237 14.32 10.63 4.51
N LYS A 238 14.09 10.63 3.19
CA LYS A 238 13.13 11.51 2.53
C LYS A 238 11.71 11.28 3.02
N GLY A 239 11.25 10.03 2.98
CA GLY A 239 9.91 9.63 3.42
C GLY A 239 9.66 9.98 4.88
N LEU A 240 10.62 9.67 5.76
CA LEU A 240 10.52 10.00 7.18
C LEU A 240 10.41 11.52 7.41
N ASN A 241 11.20 12.32 6.70
CA ASN A 241 11.14 13.78 6.84
C ASN A 241 9.79 14.33 6.37
N MET A 242 9.24 13.84 5.25
CA MET A 242 7.90 14.25 4.80
C MET A 242 6.82 13.96 5.82
N VAL A 243 6.84 12.76 6.42
CA VAL A 243 5.92 12.39 7.51
C VAL A 243 6.04 13.34 8.69
N LYS A 244 7.27 13.66 9.12
CA LYS A 244 7.49 14.61 10.24
C LYS A 244 6.97 16.01 9.91
N LEU A 245 7.26 16.51 8.72
CA LEU A 245 6.82 17.83 8.26
C LEU A 245 5.29 17.91 8.18
N LYS A 246 4.65 16.86 7.66
CA LYS A 246 3.18 16.76 7.63
C LYS A 246 2.59 16.77 9.04
N LYS A 247 3.20 16.05 9.99
CA LYS A 247 2.81 16.07 11.41
C LYS A 247 2.92 17.47 12.05
N TYR A 248 3.81 18.32 11.54
CA TYR A 248 3.92 19.73 11.97
C TYR A 248 2.90 20.65 11.29
N GLY A 249 2.06 20.13 10.40
CA GLY A 249 1.05 20.92 9.69
C GLY A 249 1.60 21.69 8.49
N LEU A 250 2.81 21.37 8.02
CA LEU A 250 3.37 21.97 6.81
C LEU A 250 2.69 21.39 5.55
N PRO A 251 2.55 22.19 4.47
CA PRO A 251 1.80 21.79 3.28
C PRO A 251 2.60 20.84 2.41
N ILE A 252 2.68 19.58 2.85
CA ILE A 252 3.22 18.47 2.07
C ILE A 252 2.10 17.96 1.16
N PRO A 253 2.33 17.86 -0.17
CA PRO A 253 1.37 17.24 -1.07
C PRO A 253 1.04 15.81 -0.63
N PRO A 254 -0.22 15.37 -0.75
CA PRO A 254 -0.62 14.05 -0.31
C PRO A 254 0.11 12.96 -1.12
N GLY A 255 0.31 11.81 -0.49
CA GLY A 255 1.06 10.71 -1.08
C GLY A 255 1.16 9.51 -0.15
N PHE A 256 1.85 8.48 -0.60
CA PHE A 256 2.17 7.29 0.18
C PHE A 256 3.59 6.81 -0.12
N ILE A 257 4.15 6.05 0.81
CA ILE A 257 5.51 5.52 0.75
C ILE A 257 5.42 4.00 0.69
N ILE A 258 5.99 3.41 -0.34
CA ILE A 258 6.31 1.99 -0.42
C ILE A 258 7.60 1.79 0.36
N SER A 259 7.55 0.98 1.42
CA SER A 259 8.65 0.84 2.35
C SER A 259 9.77 -0.04 1.80
N THR A 260 10.93 0.00 2.45
CA THR A 260 12.07 -0.91 2.15
C THR A 260 11.73 -2.39 2.39
N GLU A 261 10.61 -2.73 3.05
CA GLU A 261 10.10 -4.10 3.13
C GLU A 261 9.86 -4.69 1.74
N VAL A 262 9.24 -3.90 0.85
CA VAL A 262 8.96 -4.32 -0.53
C VAL A 262 10.26 -4.52 -1.30
N PHE A 263 11.25 -3.64 -1.12
CA PHE A 263 12.56 -3.82 -1.76
C PHE A 263 13.22 -5.13 -1.32
N ARG A 264 13.25 -5.41 -0.01
CA ARG A 264 13.86 -6.63 0.55
C ARG A 264 13.14 -7.91 0.13
N CYS A 265 11.83 -7.84 -0.09
CA CYS A 265 10.98 -8.96 -0.50
C CYS A 265 10.63 -8.93 -1.99
N ARG A 266 11.28 -8.09 -2.80
CA ARG A 266 10.91 -7.86 -4.20
C ARG A 266 10.94 -9.14 -5.03
N GLU A 267 11.92 -10.00 -4.80
CA GLU A 267 12.03 -11.27 -5.52
C GLU A 267 10.77 -12.14 -5.35
N ILE A 268 10.24 -12.26 -4.12
CA ILE A 268 9.05 -13.06 -3.87
C ILE A 268 7.78 -12.36 -4.37
N ILE A 269 7.71 -11.04 -4.26
CA ILE A 269 6.59 -10.25 -4.78
C ILE A 269 6.48 -10.38 -6.30
N ASP A 270 7.60 -10.29 -7.01
CA ASP A 270 7.62 -10.31 -8.47
C ASP A 270 7.48 -11.73 -9.05
N SER A 271 7.90 -12.77 -8.31
CA SER A 271 7.92 -14.16 -8.82
C SER A 271 6.75 -15.04 -8.36
N TYR A 272 5.99 -14.64 -7.34
CA TYR A 272 4.84 -15.41 -6.85
C TYR A 272 3.53 -14.64 -7.09
N PRO A 273 2.66 -15.10 -8.01
CA PRO A 273 1.48 -14.32 -8.45
C PRO A 273 0.55 -13.84 -7.33
N PRO A 274 0.25 -14.62 -6.26
CA PRO A 274 -0.54 -14.10 -5.14
C PRO A 274 0.13 -12.94 -4.39
N ALA A 275 1.45 -12.96 -4.23
CA ALA A 275 2.19 -11.84 -3.63
C ALA A 275 2.20 -10.61 -4.56
N GLU A 276 2.40 -10.83 -5.86
CA GLU A 276 2.32 -9.77 -6.88
C GLU A 276 0.94 -9.10 -6.87
N GLN A 277 -0.12 -9.91 -6.81
CA GLN A 277 -1.51 -9.44 -6.79
C GLN A 277 -1.83 -8.66 -5.52
N ASN A 278 -1.45 -9.18 -4.35
CA ASN A 278 -1.61 -8.47 -3.09
C ASN A 278 -0.92 -7.10 -3.12
N PHE A 279 0.32 -7.02 -3.65
CA PHE A 279 1.03 -5.75 -3.80
C PHE A 279 0.33 -4.77 -4.76
N LYS A 280 -0.17 -5.24 -5.91
CA LYS A 280 -0.96 -4.42 -6.86
C LYS A 280 -2.21 -3.84 -6.20
N GLU A 281 -2.94 -4.67 -5.46
CA GLU A 281 -4.16 -4.25 -4.78
C GLU A 281 -3.88 -3.17 -3.74
N GLN A 282 -2.78 -3.30 -2.98
CA GLN A 282 -2.38 -2.28 -2.03
C GLN A 282 -2.01 -0.94 -2.72
N ILE A 283 -1.31 -0.98 -3.86
CA ILE A 283 -1.05 0.24 -4.66
C ILE A 283 -2.37 0.86 -5.11
N ALA A 284 -3.29 0.06 -5.67
CA ALA A 284 -4.59 0.54 -6.14
C ALA A 284 -5.42 1.17 -5.02
N GLN A 285 -5.41 0.57 -3.82
CA GLN A 285 -6.07 1.12 -2.64
C GLN A 285 -5.51 2.49 -2.25
N ASN A 286 -4.18 2.66 -2.26
CA ASN A 286 -3.58 3.95 -1.93
C ASN A 286 -3.84 5.01 -3.01
N ILE A 287 -3.87 4.63 -4.28
CA ILE A 287 -4.30 5.54 -5.36
C ILE A 287 -5.74 5.99 -5.14
N MET A 288 -6.68 5.06 -4.86
CA MET A 288 -8.08 5.42 -4.58
C MET A 288 -8.21 6.39 -3.38
N LEU A 289 -7.37 6.24 -2.35
CA LEU A 289 -7.32 7.20 -1.24
C LEU A 289 -6.84 8.58 -1.71
N LEU A 290 -5.80 8.65 -2.55
CA LEU A 290 -5.34 9.92 -3.13
C LEU A 290 -6.40 10.56 -4.02
N GLU A 291 -7.12 9.77 -4.82
CA GLU A 291 -8.24 10.26 -5.65
C GLU A 291 -9.35 10.87 -4.77
N LYS A 292 -9.69 10.21 -3.66
CA LYS A 292 -10.67 10.73 -2.69
C LYS A 292 -10.21 12.04 -2.03
N ILE A 293 -8.94 12.13 -1.65
CA ILE A 293 -8.37 13.32 -0.99
C ILE A 293 -8.31 14.51 -1.97
N THR A 294 -7.91 14.26 -3.21
CA THR A 294 -7.66 15.33 -4.20
C THR A 294 -8.85 15.66 -5.07
N GLY A 295 -9.87 14.79 -5.14
CA GLY A 295 -10.96 14.87 -6.11
C GLY A 295 -10.55 14.62 -7.56
N LYS A 296 -9.28 14.30 -7.82
CA LYS A 296 -8.73 13.94 -9.13
C LYS A 296 -8.78 12.42 -9.34
N ARG A 297 -8.64 11.95 -10.58
CA ARG A 297 -8.64 10.52 -10.92
C ARG A 297 -7.41 10.11 -11.73
N PHE A 298 -6.77 9.01 -11.35
CA PHE A 298 -5.56 8.52 -11.99
C PHE A 298 -5.88 7.97 -13.38
N GLY A 299 -5.36 8.65 -14.41
CA GLY A 299 -5.64 8.32 -15.81
C GLY A 299 -6.91 8.91 -16.41
N ASP A 300 -7.63 9.76 -15.68
CA ASP A 300 -8.77 10.51 -16.23
C ASP A 300 -8.29 11.73 -17.04
N PRO A 301 -8.61 11.84 -18.34
CA PRO A 301 -8.27 13.01 -19.14
C PRO A 301 -8.87 14.33 -18.64
N PHE A 302 -10.04 14.31 -18.00
CA PHE A 302 -10.76 15.53 -17.62
C PHE A 302 -10.31 16.09 -16.27
N ASN A 303 -10.02 15.24 -15.28
CA ASN A 303 -9.46 15.67 -14.01
C ASN A 303 -8.30 14.78 -13.53
N PRO A 304 -7.17 14.80 -14.25
CA PRO A 304 -6.09 13.84 -14.04
C PRO A 304 -5.40 14.03 -12.69
N LEU A 305 -5.24 12.91 -11.98
CA LEU A 305 -4.25 12.78 -10.93
C LEU A 305 -2.91 12.43 -11.59
N LEU A 306 -1.91 13.28 -11.38
CA LEU A 306 -0.53 13.02 -11.80
C LEU A 306 0.34 12.84 -10.57
N LEU A 307 1.31 11.94 -10.67
CA LEU A 307 2.15 11.50 -9.56
C LEU A 307 3.63 11.78 -9.85
N SER A 308 4.38 12.04 -8.79
CA SER A 308 5.83 11.92 -8.77
C SER A 308 6.20 10.63 -8.06
N VAL A 309 7.25 9.96 -8.54
CA VAL A 309 7.77 8.72 -7.96
C VAL A 309 9.25 8.93 -7.68
N ARG A 310 9.62 8.94 -6.40
CA ARG A 310 10.94 9.34 -5.93
C ARG A 310 11.52 8.25 -5.02
N SER A 311 12.77 7.86 -5.26
CA SER A 311 13.50 6.99 -4.34
C SER A 311 13.75 7.66 -2.99
N GLY A 312 13.83 6.88 -1.91
CA GLY A 312 14.27 7.33 -0.60
C GLY A 312 15.01 6.22 0.16
N SER A 313 16.34 6.27 0.16
CA SER A 313 17.17 5.39 0.98
C SER A 313 17.28 5.91 2.42
N SER A 314 17.59 5.01 3.36
CA SER A 314 17.86 5.36 4.77
C SER A 314 19.05 6.29 4.91
N ILE A 315 20.08 6.08 4.09
CA ILE A 315 21.28 6.91 4.01
C ILE A 315 21.19 7.74 2.74
N SER A 316 21.33 9.06 2.84
CA SER A 316 21.15 9.98 1.71
C SER A 316 22.16 9.72 0.59
N GLN A 317 21.67 9.62 -0.65
CA GLN A 317 22.48 9.46 -1.87
C GLN A 317 22.09 10.52 -2.91
N PRO A 318 22.55 11.78 -2.77
CA PRO A 318 22.13 12.88 -3.64
C PRO A 318 22.48 12.63 -5.11
N GLY A 319 21.50 12.75 -6.01
CA GLY A 319 21.68 12.60 -7.46
C GLY A 319 21.95 11.18 -7.97
N MET A 320 21.98 10.18 -7.08
CA MET A 320 22.35 8.80 -7.46
C MET A 320 21.17 7.96 -7.94
N MET A 321 19.96 8.30 -7.49
CA MET A 321 18.77 7.49 -7.69
C MET A 321 17.77 8.21 -8.59
N ASP A 322 16.94 7.44 -9.30
CA ASP A 322 16.05 8.00 -10.30
C ASP A 322 14.81 8.66 -9.67
N THR A 323 14.27 9.65 -10.36
CA THR A 323 13.04 10.37 -9.99
C THR A 323 12.22 10.55 -11.25
N PHE A 324 10.94 10.20 -11.15
CA PHE A 324 9.99 10.34 -12.25
C PHE A 324 8.94 11.37 -11.87
N LEU A 325 8.72 12.34 -12.75
CA LEU A 325 7.68 13.35 -12.62
C LEU A 325 6.61 13.11 -13.67
N ASN A 326 5.42 13.66 -13.43
CA ASN A 326 4.29 13.60 -14.37
C ASN A 326 3.84 12.15 -14.71
N VAL A 327 3.98 11.21 -13.75
CA VAL A 327 3.48 9.84 -13.91
C VAL A 327 1.96 9.86 -13.95
N GLY A 328 1.38 9.14 -14.91
CA GLY A 328 -0.01 9.19 -15.31
C GLY A 328 -0.24 9.92 -16.64
N MET A 329 0.78 10.59 -17.19
CA MET A 329 0.69 11.25 -18.48
C MET A 329 0.66 10.24 -19.64
N ASN A 330 -0.28 10.47 -20.56
CA ASN A 330 -0.34 9.89 -21.90
C ASN A 330 -0.96 10.93 -22.84
N GLU A 331 -1.12 10.59 -24.12
CA GLU A 331 -1.67 11.53 -25.11
C GLU A 331 -3.09 12.00 -24.74
N LYS A 332 -3.96 11.10 -24.28
CA LYS A 332 -5.34 11.45 -23.88
C LYS A 332 -5.37 12.41 -22.70
N VAL A 333 -4.54 12.15 -21.69
CA VAL A 333 -4.40 13.03 -20.52
C VAL A 333 -3.82 14.39 -20.93
N ALA A 334 -2.83 14.41 -21.82
CA ALA A 334 -2.28 15.67 -22.34
C ALA A 334 -3.34 16.49 -23.10
N GLU A 335 -4.16 15.85 -23.94
CA GLU A 335 -5.25 16.51 -24.64
C GLU A 335 -6.29 17.08 -23.67
N GLY A 336 -6.67 16.30 -22.67
CA GLY A 336 -7.65 16.72 -21.65
C GLY A 336 -7.17 17.88 -20.79
N ILE A 337 -5.91 17.88 -20.34
CA ILE A 337 -5.30 19.01 -19.61
C ILE A 337 -5.23 20.25 -20.51
N ALA A 338 -4.86 20.10 -21.78
CA ALA A 338 -4.78 21.20 -22.72
C ALA A 338 -6.16 21.87 -22.92
N ALA A 339 -7.20 21.06 -23.09
CA ALA A 339 -8.57 21.54 -23.24
C ALA A 339 -9.09 22.24 -21.97
N LYS A 340 -8.84 21.67 -20.79
CA LYS A 340 -9.32 22.21 -19.51
C LYS A 340 -8.62 23.49 -19.08
N THR A 341 -7.31 23.57 -19.26
CA THR A 341 -6.51 24.72 -18.81
C THR A 341 -6.45 25.85 -19.83
N GLY A 342 -6.81 25.57 -21.09
CA GLY A 342 -6.53 26.47 -22.21
C GLY A 342 -5.03 26.63 -22.50
N ASN A 343 -4.17 25.85 -21.84
CA ASN A 343 -2.72 25.94 -21.93
C ASN A 343 -2.15 24.65 -22.54
N SER A 344 -2.27 24.56 -23.87
CA SER A 344 -1.74 23.43 -24.64
C SER A 344 -0.23 23.29 -24.49
N TRP A 345 0.51 24.40 -24.37
CA TRP A 345 1.97 24.35 -24.21
C TRP A 345 2.36 23.64 -22.90
N PHE A 346 1.75 24.02 -21.78
CA PHE A 346 1.98 23.41 -20.48
C PHE A 346 1.71 21.90 -20.52
N SER A 347 0.56 21.52 -21.07
CA SER A 347 0.17 20.11 -21.11
C SER A 347 1.17 19.23 -21.86
N TRP A 348 1.52 19.62 -23.09
CA TRP A 348 2.42 18.85 -23.92
C TRP A 348 3.88 18.92 -23.46
N ASP A 349 4.32 20.02 -22.82
CA ASP A 349 5.65 20.05 -22.19
C ASP A 349 5.75 19.07 -21.03
N ASN A 350 4.70 18.92 -20.21
CA ASN A 350 4.69 17.90 -19.15
C ASN A 350 4.76 16.48 -19.74
N TYR A 351 4.08 16.22 -20.86
CA TYR A 351 4.17 14.92 -21.52
C TYR A 351 5.57 14.68 -22.09
N ARG A 352 6.15 15.68 -22.76
CA ARG A 352 7.53 15.63 -23.26
C ARG A 352 8.53 15.38 -22.13
N ARG A 353 8.39 16.06 -20.98
CA ARG A 353 9.22 15.86 -19.78
C ARG A 353 9.10 14.44 -19.24
N PHE A 354 7.86 13.94 -19.14
CA PHE A 354 7.61 12.55 -18.77
C PHE A 354 8.35 11.57 -19.70
N LEU A 355 8.22 11.75 -21.03
CA LEU A 355 8.86 10.90 -22.03
C LEU A 355 10.39 10.97 -21.93
N GLN A 356 10.97 12.16 -21.77
CA GLN A 356 12.41 12.32 -21.60
C GLN A 356 12.91 11.57 -20.36
N GLY A 357 12.27 11.78 -19.20
CA GLY A 357 12.64 11.09 -17.96
C GLY A 357 12.45 9.57 -18.05
N TYR A 358 11.37 9.12 -18.70
CA TYR A 358 11.11 7.70 -18.96
C TYR A 358 12.22 7.12 -19.84
N GLY A 359 12.49 7.69 -21.01
CA GLY A 359 13.51 7.19 -21.92
C GLY A 359 14.91 7.18 -21.31
N MET A 360 15.28 8.22 -20.56
CA MET A 360 16.57 8.28 -19.86
C MET A 360 16.72 7.20 -18.80
N ALA A 361 15.64 6.82 -18.12
CA ALA A 361 15.70 5.70 -17.19
C ALA A 361 16.01 4.39 -17.93
N PHE A 362 15.46 4.19 -19.13
CA PHE A 362 15.77 3.04 -19.99
C PHE A 362 17.04 3.24 -20.84
N ASP A 363 18.04 3.93 -20.28
CA ASP A 363 19.38 4.08 -20.81
C ASP A 363 19.47 4.80 -22.18
N ILE A 364 18.45 5.59 -22.55
CA ILE A 364 18.57 6.55 -23.66
C ILE A 364 19.33 7.78 -23.18
N GLU A 365 20.47 8.05 -23.80
CA GLU A 365 21.29 9.23 -23.51
C GLU A 365 20.52 10.55 -23.70
N ARG A 366 20.72 11.47 -22.76
CA ARG A 366 20.10 12.81 -22.78
C ARG A 366 20.38 13.56 -24.08
N ASP A 367 21.59 13.42 -24.61
CA ASP A 367 22.04 14.08 -25.84
C ASP A 367 21.15 13.77 -27.05
N ARG A 368 20.50 12.60 -27.07
CA ARG A 368 19.54 12.24 -28.13
C ARG A 368 18.30 13.12 -28.10
N PHE A 369 17.79 13.41 -26.91
CA PHE A 369 16.66 14.32 -26.71
C PHE A 369 17.04 15.78 -26.96
N ASP A 370 18.24 16.17 -26.54
CA ASP A 370 18.79 17.53 -26.72
C ASP A 370 19.08 17.83 -28.20
N ALA A 371 19.56 16.85 -28.97
CA ALA A 371 19.68 16.94 -30.42
C ALA A 371 18.32 17.14 -31.08
N LEU A 372 17.32 16.33 -30.69
CA LEU A 372 15.98 16.39 -31.27
C LEU A 372 15.32 17.77 -31.08
N ILE A 373 15.32 18.30 -29.85
CA ILE A 373 14.76 19.64 -29.60
C ILE A 373 15.58 20.74 -30.30
N SER A 374 16.89 20.54 -30.47
CA SER A 374 17.74 21.50 -31.19
C SER A 374 17.45 21.54 -32.68
N GLU A 375 17.28 20.38 -33.33
CA GLU A 375 16.81 20.29 -34.70
C GLU A 375 15.41 20.87 -34.87
N PHE A 376 14.50 20.60 -33.93
CA PHE A 376 13.13 21.10 -33.98
C PHE A 376 13.07 22.63 -33.87
N LYS A 377 13.89 23.22 -33.00
CA LYS A 377 14.09 24.69 -32.92
C LYS A 377 14.57 25.28 -34.25
N GLN A 378 15.57 24.65 -34.88
CA GLN A 378 16.10 25.09 -36.18
C GLN A 378 15.03 25.01 -37.28
N LYS A 379 14.33 23.87 -37.39
CA LYS A 379 13.25 23.67 -38.38
C LYS A 379 12.10 24.64 -38.19
N SER A 380 11.76 24.97 -36.95
CA SER A 380 10.68 25.90 -36.62
C SER A 380 11.08 27.38 -36.67
N GLY A 381 12.37 27.69 -36.82
CA GLY A 381 12.89 29.06 -36.72
C GLY A 381 12.72 29.70 -35.33
N VAL A 382 12.57 28.88 -34.28
CA VAL A 382 12.30 29.35 -32.91
C VAL A 382 13.55 29.15 -32.05
N PRO A 383 14.20 30.21 -31.53
CA PRO A 383 15.48 30.09 -30.83
C PRO A 383 15.36 29.47 -29.43
N LEU A 384 14.22 29.65 -28.76
CA LEU A 384 14.01 29.24 -27.37
C LEU A 384 12.75 28.38 -27.23
N LYS A 385 12.84 27.27 -26.49
CA LYS A 385 11.73 26.35 -26.20
C LYS A 385 10.45 27.07 -25.71
N ARG A 386 10.62 28.05 -24.82
CA ARG A 386 9.49 28.83 -24.25
C ARG A 386 8.66 29.59 -25.30
N ASN A 387 9.22 29.79 -26.50
CA ASN A 387 8.55 30.47 -27.60
C ASN A 387 7.81 29.50 -28.55
N PHE A 388 7.84 28.20 -28.29
CA PHE A 388 7.01 27.25 -29.05
C PHE A 388 5.53 27.50 -28.81
N THR A 389 4.71 27.25 -29.83
CA THR A 389 3.25 27.15 -29.69
C THR A 389 2.87 25.82 -29.04
N GLY A 390 1.62 25.71 -28.57
CA GLY A 390 1.09 24.45 -28.04
C GLY A 390 1.12 23.30 -29.06
N ALA A 391 0.87 23.59 -30.34
CA ALA A 391 0.94 22.59 -31.42
C ALA A 391 2.37 22.12 -31.68
N GLN A 392 3.34 23.05 -31.70
CA GLN A 392 4.76 22.72 -31.81
C GLN A 392 5.25 21.88 -30.63
N MET A 393 4.79 22.17 -29.41
CA MET A 393 5.13 21.37 -28.24
C MET A 393 4.53 19.96 -28.31
N LYS A 394 3.30 19.81 -28.84
CA LYS A 394 2.68 18.51 -29.12
C LYS A 394 3.54 17.70 -30.10
N GLU A 395 3.91 18.30 -31.23
CA GLU A 395 4.74 17.64 -32.24
C GLU A 395 6.09 17.18 -31.65
N LEU A 396 6.76 18.04 -30.89
CA LEU A 396 8.00 17.69 -30.21
C LEU A 396 7.83 16.52 -29.22
N ALA A 397 6.75 16.51 -28.44
CA ALA A 397 6.45 15.42 -27.51
C ALA A 397 6.25 14.08 -28.25
N LEU A 398 5.56 14.10 -29.39
CA LEU A 398 5.37 12.90 -30.22
C LEU A 398 6.69 12.42 -30.83
N LEU A 399 7.57 13.32 -31.26
CA LEU A 399 8.92 12.94 -31.71
C LEU A 399 9.75 12.30 -30.59
N TYR A 400 9.62 12.76 -29.34
CA TYR A 400 10.25 12.12 -28.18
C TYR A 400 9.71 10.70 -27.96
N LYS A 401 8.39 10.53 -28.11
CA LYS A 401 7.73 9.22 -28.02
C LYS A 401 8.25 8.26 -29.10
N ASP A 402 8.36 8.74 -30.33
CA ASP A 402 8.86 7.96 -31.46
C ASP A 402 10.33 7.57 -31.27
N LEU A 403 11.17 8.49 -30.75
CA LEU A 403 12.56 8.19 -30.40
C LEU A 403 12.65 6.98 -29.43
N ILE A 404 11.81 6.95 -28.40
CA ILE A 404 11.79 5.87 -27.39
C ILE A 404 11.28 4.55 -28.00
N ARG A 405 10.21 4.61 -28.81
CA ARG A 405 9.67 3.41 -29.47
C ARG A 405 10.66 2.81 -30.48
N ASN A 406 11.39 3.65 -31.20
CA ASN A 406 12.37 3.23 -32.20
C ASN A 406 13.58 2.53 -31.57
N THR A 407 13.82 2.68 -30.27
CA THR A 407 14.84 1.91 -29.53
C THR A 407 14.28 0.59 -28.94
N GLY A 408 13.03 0.23 -29.26
CA GLY A 408 12.39 -1.00 -28.79
C GLY A 408 11.85 -0.93 -27.36
N ILE A 409 11.80 0.26 -26.76
CA ILE A 409 11.27 0.46 -25.41
C ILE A 409 9.76 0.69 -25.50
N ASP A 410 9.00 -0.16 -24.82
CA ASP A 410 7.55 0.03 -24.71
C ASP A 410 7.20 1.09 -23.68
N ILE A 411 6.15 1.86 -23.95
CA ILE A 411 5.62 2.90 -23.06
C ILE A 411 4.18 2.52 -22.74
N PRO A 412 3.91 2.03 -21.51
CA PRO A 412 2.56 1.64 -21.12
C PRO A 412 1.59 2.81 -21.26
N GLU A 413 0.52 2.60 -22.04
CA GLU A 413 -0.54 3.60 -22.22
C GLU A 413 -1.51 3.64 -21.02
N ILE A 414 -1.62 2.52 -20.29
CA ILE A 414 -2.42 2.40 -19.07
C ILE A 414 -1.61 2.99 -17.90
N PRO A 415 -2.10 4.05 -17.23
CA PRO A 415 -1.39 4.73 -16.16
C PRO A 415 -0.98 3.84 -14.98
N PHE A 416 -1.81 2.85 -14.63
CA PHE A 416 -1.48 1.90 -13.56
C PHE A 416 -0.26 1.04 -13.92
N ASP A 417 -0.19 0.52 -15.15
CA ASP A 417 0.97 -0.26 -15.61
C ASP A 417 2.21 0.62 -15.74
N GLN A 418 2.04 1.87 -16.21
CA GLN A 418 3.10 2.88 -16.23
C GLN A 418 3.69 3.10 -14.83
N LEU A 419 2.84 3.28 -13.81
CA LEU A 419 3.29 3.45 -12.42
C LEU A 419 4.05 2.21 -11.92
N ARG A 420 3.58 1.00 -12.23
CA ARG A 420 4.25 -0.24 -11.83
C ARG A 420 5.65 -0.37 -12.43
N VAL A 421 5.78 -0.11 -13.73
CA VAL A 421 7.08 -0.11 -14.42
C VAL A 421 8.01 0.91 -13.78
N ILE A 422 7.51 2.10 -13.46
CA ILE A 422 8.30 3.16 -12.82
C ILE A 422 8.72 2.80 -11.40
N ILE A 423 7.84 2.20 -10.58
CA ILE A 423 8.20 1.72 -9.24
C ILE A 423 9.36 0.72 -9.33
N ASN A 424 9.25 -0.26 -10.24
CA ASN A 424 10.30 -1.23 -10.48
C ASN A 424 11.60 -0.55 -10.93
N LYS A 425 11.51 0.43 -11.82
CA LYS A 425 12.68 1.16 -12.30
C LYS A 425 13.36 1.98 -11.21
N VAL A 426 12.58 2.60 -10.30
CA VAL A 426 13.13 3.27 -9.12
C VAL A 426 13.84 2.27 -8.20
N PHE A 427 13.29 1.08 -8.00
CA PHE A 427 13.99 0.03 -7.27
C PHE A 427 15.28 -0.42 -7.99
N ASP A 428 15.25 -0.61 -9.31
CA ASP A 428 16.42 -0.98 -10.12
C ASP A 428 17.51 0.09 -10.07
N SER A 429 17.16 1.37 -9.91
CA SER A 429 18.13 2.46 -9.80
C SER A 429 19.09 2.31 -8.61
N TRP A 430 18.70 1.53 -7.57
CA TRP A 430 19.59 1.15 -6.47
C TRP A 430 20.79 0.34 -6.95
N GLU A 431 20.59 -0.47 -8.00
CA GLU A 431 21.61 -1.35 -8.57
C GLU A 431 22.39 -0.70 -9.71
N SER A 432 22.12 0.58 -10.02
CA SER A 432 22.82 1.33 -11.06
C SER A 432 24.33 1.47 -10.74
N SER A 433 25.14 1.58 -11.80
CA SER A 433 26.59 1.74 -11.69
C SER A 433 26.98 2.95 -10.84
N LYS A 434 26.30 4.09 -11.02
CA LYS A 434 26.46 5.32 -10.21
C LYS A 434 26.18 5.08 -8.72
N ALA A 435 25.06 4.41 -8.39
CA ALA A 435 24.67 4.17 -7.01
C ALA A 435 25.60 3.17 -6.31
N LYS A 436 25.99 2.08 -7.00
CA LYS A 436 26.98 1.10 -6.50
C LYS A 436 28.34 1.74 -6.24
N ALA A 437 28.83 2.54 -7.17
CA ALA A 437 30.11 3.24 -7.02
C ALA A 437 30.06 4.18 -5.82
N TYR A 438 28.98 4.97 -5.67
CA TYR A 438 28.78 5.84 -4.52
C TYR A 438 28.79 5.06 -3.20
N ARG A 439 28.05 3.95 -3.10
CA ARG A 439 28.02 3.12 -1.90
C ARG A 439 29.38 2.56 -1.54
N LYS A 440 30.12 2.05 -2.53
CA LYS A 440 31.48 1.53 -2.34
C LYS A 440 32.43 2.60 -1.82
N ILE A 441 32.38 3.82 -2.38
CA ILE A 441 33.21 4.95 -1.96
C ILE A 441 32.87 5.38 -0.52
N MET A 442 31.58 5.42 -0.19
CA MET A 442 31.09 5.88 1.12
C MET A 442 31.06 4.79 2.20
N GLY A 443 31.44 3.55 1.88
CA GLY A 443 31.38 2.42 2.82
C GLY A 443 29.97 2.00 3.23
N ILE A 444 28.98 2.18 2.34
CA ILE A 444 27.56 1.87 2.59
C ILE A 444 27.27 0.43 2.12
N SER A 445 26.58 -0.37 2.94
CA SER A 445 26.13 -1.72 2.55
C SER A 445 25.11 -1.69 1.41
N ASP A 446 25.20 -2.66 0.49
CA ASP A 446 24.23 -2.86 -0.59
C ASP A 446 22.86 -3.35 -0.08
N ASP A 447 22.82 -3.94 1.13
CA ASP A 447 21.61 -4.57 1.70
C ASP A 447 20.58 -3.58 2.27
N TRP A 448 20.90 -2.28 2.34
CA TRP A 448 19.98 -1.26 2.86
C TRP A 448 18.71 -1.10 2.02
N GLY A 449 18.86 -1.18 0.69
CA GLY A 449 17.80 -0.94 -0.26
C GLY A 449 17.25 0.50 -0.26
N THR A 450 16.10 0.67 -0.90
CA THR A 450 15.44 1.98 -1.06
C THR A 450 13.93 1.88 -0.87
N ALA A 451 13.33 2.90 -0.27
CA ALA A 451 11.88 3.11 -0.27
C ALA A 451 11.47 3.89 -1.53
N VAL A 452 10.19 3.87 -1.87
CA VAL A 452 9.64 4.64 -3.00
C VAL A 452 8.53 5.54 -2.48
N THR A 453 8.71 6.85 -2.60
CA THR A 453 7.66 7.83 -2.31
C THR A 453 6.87 8.10 -3.58
N ILE A 454 5.55 7.94 -3.50
CA ILE A 454 4.60 8.29 -4.55
C ILE A 454 3.76 9.46 -4.04
N GLN A 455 3.85 10.60 -4.70
CA GLN A 455 3.25 11.86 -4.23
C GLN A 455 2.54 12.58 -5.36
N VAL A 456 1.43 13.26 -5.04
CA VAL A 456 0.70 14.08 -6.02
C VAL A 456 1.58 15.19 -6.58
N MET A 457 1.55 15.36 -7.91
CA MET A 457 2.28 16.41 -8.60
C MET A 457 1.75 17.80 -8.21
N VAL A 458 2.70 18.71 -8.07
CA VAL A 458 2.50 20.16 -7.95
C VAL A 458 3.32 20.82 -9.05
N PHE A 459 2.77 21.82 -9.72
CA PHE A 459 3.32 22.38 -10.96
C PHE A 459 3.88 23.80 -10.77
N GLY A 460 5.21 23.90 -10.72
CA GLY A 460 5.92 25.19 -10.82
C GLY A 460 5.90 25.81 -12.23
N ASN A 461 5.37 25.08 -13.21
CA ASN A 461 5.33 25.46 -14.63
C ASN A 461 3.92 25.74 -15.17
N ILE A 462 2.90 25.87 -14.33
CA ILE A 462 1.51 26.04 -14.77
C ILE A 462 1.19 27.46 -15.27
N SER A 463 1.87 28.49 -14.76
CA SER A 463 1.68 29.89 -15.16
C SER A 463 2.89 30.77 -14.84
N GLY A 464 2.91 32.01 -15.35
CA GLY A 464 3.93 33.00 -15.00
C GLY A 464 4.01 33.40 -13.53
N LYS A 465 3.03 32.97 -12.71
CA LYS A 465 3.01 33.16 -11.25
C LYS A 465 3.33 31.89 -10.46
N SER A 466 3.68 30.80 -11.15
CA SER A 466 4.15 29.57 -10.51
C SER A 466 5.67 29.45 -10.62
N GLY A 467 6.24 28.70 -9.70
CA GLY A 467 7.66 28.46 -9.69
C GLY A 467 8.07 27.37 -8.72
N THR A 468 9.36 27.08 -8.71
CA THR A 468 9.96 26.06 -7.87
C THR A 468 11.35 26.49 -7.47
N GLY A 469 11.82 26.02 -6.32
CA GLY A 469 13.15 26.39 -5.86
C GLY A 469 13.67 25.49 -4.75
N VAL A 470 14.89 25.80 -4.38
CA VAL A 470 15.56 25.25 -3.22
C VAL A 470 16.02 26.42 -2.36
N PHE A 471 15.70 26.38 -1.08
CA PHE A 471 16.24 27.34 -0.12
C PHE A 471 16.93 26.63 1.03
N PHE A 472 17.93 27.30 1.56
CA PHE A 472 18.69 26.95 2.74
C PHE A 472 18.24 27.88 3.86
N THR A 473 18.00 27.31 5.04
CA THR A 473 17.63 28.08 6.24
C THR A 473 18.75 29.04 6.69
N HIS A 474 19.99 28.71 6.33
CA HIS A 474 21.19 29.48 6.61
C HIS A 474 22.00 29.64 5.32
N ASN A 475 23.00 30.53 5.33
CA ASN A 475 23.87 30.67 4.18
C ASN A 475 24.87 29.50 4.10
N PRO A 476 24.94 28.75 2.99
CA PRO A 476 25.86 27.62 2.86
C PRO A 476 27.33 28.01 2.64
N ARG A 477 27.64 29.28 2.31
CA ARG A 477 28.98 29.73 1.89
C ARG A 477 29.91 30.07 3.06
N TRP A 478 29.36 30.49 4.18
CA TRP A 478 30.08 30.97 5.37
C TRP A 478 29.36 30.55 6.64
N SER A 479 30.15 30.31 7.67
CA SER A 479 29.72 29.84 8.99
C SER A 479 29.05 30.98 9.76
N GLY A 480 27.72 31.02 9.75
CA GLY A 480 26.92 31.98 10.49
C GLY A 480 25.66 31.34 11.05
N ASP A 481 25.35 31.65 12.30
CA ASP A 481 24.24 31.04 13.06
C ASP A 481 22.91 31.79 12.89
N THR A 482 22.90 32.83 12.05
CA THR A 482 21.68 33.62 11.81
C THR A 482 20.86 32.98 10.71
N LEU A 483 19.60 32.67 11.02
CA LEU A 483 18.62 32.27 10.02
C LEU A 483 18.47 33.36 8.96
N ARG A 484 18.93 33.06 7.76
CA ARG A 484 18.83 33.90 6.57
C ARG A 484 18.63 33.00 5.37
N LEU A 485 17.47 33.15 4.75
CA LEU A 485 17.13 32.33 3.59
C LEU A 485 18.09 32.63 2.44
N TRP A 486 18.68 31.57 1.92
CA TRP A 486 19.60 31.61 0.78
C TRP A 486 19.18 30.56 -0.22
N GLY A 487 19.29 30.79 -1.51
CA GLY A 487 19.04 29.73 -2.50
C GLY A 487 18.59 30.24 -3.84
N ASP A 488 17.97 29.35 -4.61
CA ASP A 488 17.67 29.57 -6.00
C ASP A 488 16.23 29.14 -6.30
N PHE A 489 15.50 29.97 -7.04
CA PHE A 489 14.20 29.60 -7.59
C PHE A 489 14.12 29.95 -9.08
N THR A 490 13.13 29.39 -9.75
CA THR A 490 12.83 29.67 -11.15
C THR A 490 11.32 29.71 -11.35
N LEU A 491 10.88 30.53 -12.30
CA LEU A 491 9.48 30.65 -12.69
C LEU A 491 9.20 29.76 -13.90
N GLU A 492 7.95 29.31 -14.03
CA GLU A 492 7.48 28.53 -15.19
C GLU A 492 8.26 27.23 -15.46
N ASN A 493 8.86 26.63 -14.42
CA ASN A 493 9.75 25.47 -14.53
C ASN A 493 9.48 24.43 -13.43
N GLN A 494 10.02 23.22 -13.61
CA GLN A 494 9.92 22.12 -12.64
C GLN A 494 11.23 21.97 -11.85
N GLY A 495 11.18 21.30 -10.69
CA GLY A 495 12.31 21.23 -9.76
C GLY A 495 13.60 20.67 -10.39
N GLU A 496 13.46 19.76 -11.37
CA GLU A 496 14.58 19.23 -12.15
C GLU A 496 15.38 20.33 -12.87
N ASP A 497 14.72 21.39 -13.34
CA ASP A 497 15.37 22.48 -14.07
C ASP A 497 16.35 23.24 -13.15
N VAL A 498 16.00 23.41 -11.86
CA VAL A 498 16.87 24.04 -10.86
C VAL A 498 18.10 23.18 -10.59
N VAL A 499 17.92 21.87 -10.44
CA VAL A 499 19.00 20.93 -10.09
C VAL A 499 19.95 20.73 -11.27
N SER A 500 19.44 20.73 -12.51
CA SER A 500 20.25 20.52 -13.71
C SER A 500 21.19 21.68 -14.06
N GLY A 501 20.94 22.88 -13.51
CA GLY A 501 21.72 24.08 -13.83
C GLY A 501 21.53 24.61 -15.27
N LEU A 502 20.55 24.09 -16.02
CA LEU A 502 20.31 24.44 -17.41
C LEU A 502 19.44 25.70 -17.60
N VAL A 503 18.83 26.19 -16.52
CA VAL A 503 18.01 27.40 -16.53
C VAL A 503 18.65 28.48 -15.67
N LYS A 504 18.47 29.74 -16.06
CA LYS A 504 18.85 30.88 -15.23
C LYS A 504 17.99 30.89 -13.98
N THR A 505 18.62 30.85 -12.80
CA THR A 505 17.93 30.93 -11.51
C THR A 505 17.88 32.36 -10.97
N LEU A 506 16.90 32.61 -10.13
CA LEU A 506 16.64 33.86 -9.44
C LEU A 506 16.93 33.69 -7.93
N PRO A 507 17.46 34.72 -7.25
CA PRO A 507 17.81 34.65 -5.84
C PRO A 507 16.57 34.71 -4.93
N ILE A 508 16.62 34.00 -3.80
CA ILE A 508 15.49 33.96 -2.85
C ILE A 508 15.30 35.29 -2.11
N SER A 509 16.39 36.00 -1.78
CA SER A 509 16.34 37.25 -1.00
C SER A 509 17.08 38.40 -1.67
N VAL A 510 16.70 39.64 -1.32
CA VAL A 510 17.40 40.87 -1.76
C VAL A 510 18.84 40.87 -1.23
N PHE A 511 19.02 40.43 0.02
CA PHE A 511 20.35 40.29 0.61
C PHE A 511 21.27 39.35 -0.20
N GLN A 512 20.74 38.22 -0.67
CA GLN A 512 21.50 37.31 -1.53
C GLN A 512 21.84 37.96 -2.87
N GLN A 513 20.87 38.64 -3.50
CA GLN A 513 21.04 39.33 -4.77
C GLN A 513 22.19 40.35 -4.71
N GLU A 514 22.23 41.18 -3.66
CA GLU A 514 23.28 42.20 -3.46
C GLU A 514 24.67 41.57 -3.29
N ILE A 515 24.78 40.55 -2.44
CA ILE A 515 26.07 39.89 -2.14
C ILE A 515 26.60 39.12 -3.34
N GLU A 516 25.73 38.39 -4.05
CA GLU A 516 26.11 37.65 -5.25
C GLU A 516 26.20 38.55 -6.49
N LYS A 517 25.90 39.86 -6.37
CA LYS A 517 25.83 40.83 -7.47
C LYS A 517 25.02 40.31 -8.66
N ARG A 518 23.85 39.70 -8.38
CA ARG A 518 23.02 39.11 -9.44
C ARG A 518 22.34 40.20 -10.26
N GLU A 519 22.60 40.19 -11.56
CA GLU A 519 21.94 41.06 -12.55
C GLU A 519 20.51 40.56 -12.84
N THR A 520 19.59 40.92 -11.95
CA THR A 520 18.15 40.67 -12.03
C THR A 520 17.44 41.67 -11.11
N ASP A 521 16.24 42.11 -11.47
CA ASP A 521 15.38 42.90 -10.55
C ASP A 521 14.40 42.01 -9.77
N ILE A 522 14.41 40.71 -10.06
CA ILE A 522 13.47 39.73 -9.52
C ILE A 522 14.13 38.93 -8.40
N THR A 523 13.53 38.99 -7.21
CA THR A 523 13.80 38.09 -6.08
C THR A 523 12.50 37.50 -5.56
N LEU A 524 12.55 36.35 -4.88
CA LEU A 524 11.34 35.75 -4.30
C LEU A 524 10.74 36.68 -3.23
N GLU A 525 11.61 37.31 -2.43
CA GLU A 525 11.24 38.28 -1.39
C GLU A 525 10.42 39.47 -1.92
N THR A 526 10.77 40.03 -3.07
CA THR A 526 10.08 41.20 -3.62
C THR A 526 8.88 40.84 -4.49
N HIS A 527 9.00 39.79 -5.32
CA HIS A 527 7.97 39.45 -6.31
C HIS A 527 6.91 38.49 -5.78
N PHE A 528 7.25 37.69 -4.75
CA PHE A 528 6.35 36.73 -4.11
C PHE A 528 6.45 36.85 -2.57
N PRO A 529 6.14 38.02 -1.99
CA PRO A 529 6.38 38.30 -0.57
C PRO A 529 5.62 37.34 0.36
N ASP A 530 4.44 36.89 -0.05
CA ASP A 530 3.65 35.92 0.70
C ASP A 530 4.31 34.54 0.75
N ILE A 531 4.83 34.08 -0.39
CA ILE A 531 5.61 32.85 -0.50
C ILE A 531 6.86 32.95 0.37
N TYR A 532 7.66 34.01 0.19
CA TYR A 532 8.89 34.23 0.96
C TYR A 532 8.62 34.27 2.47
N SER A 533 7.57 34.96 2.91
CA SER A 533 7.17 35.02 4.31
C SER A 533 6.81 33.65 4.87
N ALA A 534 6.11 32.82 4.09
CA ALA A 534 5.81 31.44 4.48
C ALA A 534 7.08 30.59 4.60
N LEU A 535 8.01 30.67 3.64
CA LEU A 535 9.29 29.96 3.71
C LEU A 535 10.09 30.36 4.95
N ARG A 536 10.11 31.65 5.29
CA ARG A 536 10.80 32.16 6.49
C ARG A 536 10.17 31.62 7.77
N LYS A 537 8.83 31.53 7.80
CA LYS A 537 8.10 30.92 8.92
C LYS A 537 8.47 29.44 9.07
N TRP A 538 8.50 28.69 7.97
CA TRP A 538 8.88 27.27 8.00
C TRP A 538 10.32 27.08 8.48
N ALA A 539 11.25 27.89 7.98
CA ALA A 539 12.64 27.84 8.43
C ALA A 539 12.75 28.10 9.93
N ASN A 540 12.02 29.10 10.45
CA ASN A 540 11.99 29.44 11.87
C ASN A 540 11.43 28.29 12.71
N GLU A 541 10.29 27.74 12.29
CA GLU A 541 9.65 26.61 12.97
C GLU A 541 10.58 25.40 13.01
N LEU A 542 11.17 25.00 11.88
CA LEU A 542 12.04 23.83 11.83
C LEU A 542 13.29 24.00 12.70
N VAL A 543 14.01 25.11 12.57
CA VAL A 543 15.29 25.30 13.26
C VAL A 543 15.09 25.65 14.73
N TYR A 544 14.31 26.70 15.03
CA TYR A 544 14.24 27.26 16.38
C TYR A 544 13.17 26.61 17.25
N GLU A 545 12.03 26.18 16.68
CA GLU A 545 10.94 25.59 17.47
C GLU A 545 11.03 24.06 17.56
N LYS A 546 11.43 23.40 16.47
CA LYS A 546 11.56 21.93 16.42
C LYS A 546 12.99 21.44 16.66
N GLY A 547 13.97 22.35 16.76
CA GLY A 547 15.37 22.03 17.06
C GLY A 547 16.09 21.28 15.94
N TRP A 548 15.67 21.44 14.68
CA TRP A 548 16.34 20.80 13.56
C TRP A 548 17.67 21.51 13.29
N SER A 549 18.67 20.75 12.84
CA SER A 549 19.84 21.35 12.23
C SER A 549 19.44 22.20 11.03
N PRO A 550 20.28 23.13 10.58
CA PRO A 550 20.00 23.92 9.39
C PRO A 550 19.64 23.06 8.19
N GLN A 551 18.55 23.42 7.53
CA GLN A 551 17.92 22.63 6.47
C GLN A 551 18.08 23.22 5.09
N GLU A 552 18.23 22.35 4.10
CA GLU A 552 17.98 22.59 2.70
C GLU A 552 16.58 22.05 2.37
N VAL A 553 15.74 22.90 1.78
CA VAL A 553 14.32 22.63 1.56
C VAL A 553 13.97 22.86 0.09
N GLU A 554 13.35 21.86 -0.54
CA GLU A 554 12.77 21.96 -1.87
C GLU A 554 11.30 22.38 -1.76
N PHE A 555 10.89 23.37 -2.56
CA PHE A 555 9.53 23.89 -2.56
C PHE A 555 9.03 24.19 -3.98
N THR A 556 7.71 24.17 -4.15
CA THR A 556 7.03 24.54 -5.39
C THR A 556 5.78 25.34 -5.05
N PHE A 557 5.47 26.36 -5.85
CA PHE A 557 4.23 27.13 -5.74
C PHE A 557 3.51 27.19 -7.08
N GLU A 558 2.20 26.95 -7.07
CA GLU A 558 1.36 27.00 -8.28
C GLU A 558 0.79 28.40 -8.54
N GLY A 559 0.93 29.30 -7.57
CA GLY A 559 0.54 30.70 -7.67
C GLY A 559 1.14 31.53 -6.54
N PRO A 560 0.80 32.83 -6.45
CA PRO A 560 1.52 33.78 -5.61
C PRO A 560 1.16 33.72 -4.12
N SER A 561 0.15 32.94 -3.73
CA SER A 561 -0.38 32.88 -2.37
C SER A 561 0.12 31.67 -1.58
N ARG A 562 0.08 31.78 -0.25
CA ARG A 562 0.63 30.78 0.69
C ARG A 562 -0.07 29.42 0.63
N ASP A 563 -1.36 29.39 0.31
CA ASP A 563 -2.17 28.19 0.16
C ASP A 563 -1.80 27.37 -1.09
N GLN A 564 -1.11 28.00 -2.04
CA GLN A 564 -0.61 27.37 -3.26
C GLN A 564 0.88 27.02 -3.16
N LEU A 565 1.48 27.11 -1.97
CA LEU A 565 2.88 26.80 -1.69
C LEU A 565 3.00 25.44 -1.03
N TYR A 566 3.89 24.61 -1.58
CA TYR A 566 4.09 23.24 -1.16
C TYR A 566 5.55 22.99 -0.81
N LEU A 567 5.77 22.29 0.30
CA LEU A 567 7.08 21.80 0.71
C LEU A 567 7.23 20.37 0.19
N LEU A 568 8.25 20.10 -0.61
CA LEU A 568 8.42 18.81 -1.29
C LEU A 568 9.43 17.90 -0.58
N GLN A 569 10.52 18.47 -0.09
CA GLN A 569 11.59 17.70 0.54
C GLN A 569 12.40 18.59 1.48
N THR A 570 13.03 17.98 2.48
CA THR A 570 14.02 18.64 3.33
C THR A 570 15.16 17.67 3.66
N ARG A 571 16.36 18.21 3.82
CA ARG A 571 17.55 17.49 4.27
C ARG A 571 18.46 18.40 5.09
N ASP A 572 19.27 17.80 5.93
CA ASP A 572 20.28 18.53 6.69
C ASP A 572 21.30 19.20 5.75
N MET A 573 21.66 20.43 6.07
CA MET A 573 22.73 21.16 5.42
C MET A 573 24.09 20.71 5.92
N ALA A 574 25.04 20.55 5.00
CA ALA A 574 26.45 20.50 5.37
C ALA A 574 26.92 21.91 5.75
N MET A 575 27.02 22.19 7.05
CA MET A 575 27.65 23.40 7.57
C MET A 575 29.16 23.36 7.33
N ARG A 576 29.74 24.44 6.78
CA ARG A 576 31.21 24.57 6.77
C ARG A 576 31.71 24.82 8.18
N GLU A 577 32.71 24.05 8.62
CA GLU A 577 33.36 24.27 9.91
C GLU A 577 33.92 25.69 10.00
N HIS A 578 33.69 26.35 11.13
CA HIS A 578 34.42 27.57 11.47
C HIS A 578 35.91 27.27 11.40
N LYS A 579 36.67 28.05 10.62
CA LYS A 579 38.12 28.12 10.86
C LYS A 579 38.29 28.56 12.30
N LYS A 580 38.79 27.67 13.17
CA LYS A 580 39.25 28.03 14.51
C LYS A 580 40.29 29.13 14.32
N VAL A 581 39.89 30.37 14.56
CA VAL A 581 40.84 31.46 14.72
C VAL A 581 41.56 31.12 16.02
N LEU A 582 42.88 30.89 15.93
CA LEU A 582 43.73 30.80 17.12
C LEU A 582 43.45 32.07 17.93
N SER A 583 42.85 31.92 19.10
CA SER A 583 42.65 33.02 20.02
C SER A 583 43.99 33.72 20.22
N PHE A 584 43.98 35.06 20.18
CA PHE A 584 45.13 35.86 20.57
C PHE A 584 45.60 35.38 21.94
N ASP A 585 46.86 34.92 22.01
CA ASP A 585 47.57 34.78 23.28
C ASP A 585 47.63 36.18 23.90
N PHE A 586 46.85 36.38 24.97
CA PHE A 586 46.91 37.58 25.81
C PHE A 586 48.06 37.48 26.81
#